data_AF-A0A9D8KYI2-F1
#
_entry.id   AF-A0A9D8KYI2-F1
#
_cell.length_a   1.000
_cell.length_b   1.000
_cell.length_c   1.000
_cell.angle_alpha   90.00
_cell.angle_beta   90.00
_cell.angle_gamma   90.00
#
_symmetry.space_group_name_H-M   'P 1'
#
loop_
_entity.id
_entity.type
_entity.pdbx_description
1 polymer ?
#
loop_
_entity_poly.entity_id
_entity_poly.type
_entity_poly.pdbx_seq_one_letter_code
_entity_poly.pdbx_strand_id
1 'polypeptide(L)' 'MGIEIERKFLVTNDGWRAAAHAVIPMAQGYINDMAAMDSGAQKASVRVRIQGDAAYLNIKSRELGHTRQ' A
#
# COMPACT_ATOMS: atom_id res chain seq x y z
N MET A 1 -4.39 -18.92 -14.31
CA MET A 1 -4.56 -17.56 -13.74
C MET A 1 -3.61 -17.45 -12.56
N GLY A 2 -2.77 -16.42 -12.48
CA GLY A 2 -1.75 -16.30 -11.44
C GLY A 2 -2.32 -15.74 -10.15
N ILE A 3 -1.88 -16.26 -9.00
CA ILE A 3 -2.19 -15.71 -7.68
C ILE A 3 -0.97 -14.89 -7.26
N GLU A 4 -1.15 -13.62 -6.94
CA GLU A 4 -0.09 -12.79 -6.35
C GLU A 4 0.09 -13.18 -4.87
N ILE A 5 1.32 -13.48 -4.47
CA ILE A 5 1.67 -13.78 -3.08
C ILE A 5 2.67 -12.73 -2.61
N GLU A 6 2.21 -11.80 -1.76
CA GLU A 6 3.01 -10.71 -1.20
C GLU A 6 3.34 -10.95 0.28
N ARG A 7 4.60 -10.77 0.69
CA ARG A 7 5.03 -10.80 2.10
C ARG A 7 5.81 -9.52 2.43
N LYS A 8 5.44 -8.84 3.52
CA LYS A 8 6.04 -7.57 3.94
C LYS A 8 6.70 -7.71 5.30
N PHE A 9 7.84 -7.05 5.45
CA PHE A 9 8.63 -7.05 6.67
C PHE A 9 9.07 -5.61 6.97
N LEU A 10 9.24 -5.30 8.25
CA LEU A 10 9.91 -4.07 8.65
C LEU A 10 11.41 -4.21 8.40
N VAL A 11 12.04 -3.14 7.92
CA VAL A 11 13.51 -3.06 7.80
C VAL A 11 14.12 -2.67 9.15
N THR A 12 15.28 -3.21 9.48
CA THR A 12 15.95 -2.98 10.77
C THR A 12 16.98 -1.85 10.74
N ASN A 13 17.44 -1.45 9.57
CA ASN A 13 18.40 -0.37 9.35
C ASN A 13 18.35 0.12 7.89
N ASP A 14 19.18 1.12 7.55
CA ASP A 14 19.24 1.75 6.22
C ASP A 14 20.12 1.02 5.19
N GLY A 15 20.73 -0.13 5.53
CA GLY A 15 21.65 -0.85 4.64
C GLY A 15 21.03 -1.27 3.30
N TRP A 16 19.70 -1.44 3.25
CA TRP A 16 18.96 -1.73 2.02
C TRP A 16 19.13 -0.64 0.94
N ARG A 17 19.42 0.61 1.33
CA ARG A 17 19.54 1.75 0.41
C ARG A 17 20.68 1.57 -0.58
N ALA A 18 21.79 0.96 -0.18
CA ALA A 18 22.94 0.73 -1.04
C ALA A 18 22.63 -0.24 -2.21
N ALA A 19 21.63 -1.11 -2.05
CA ALA A 19 21.19 -2.05 -3.07
C ALA A 19 20.07 -1.49 -3.97
N ALA A 20 19.56 -0.29 -3.68
CA ALA A 20 18.47 0.30 -4.45
C ALA A 20 18.97 0.75 -5.83
N HIS A 21 18.28 0.32 -6.89
CA HIS A 21 18.62 0.70 -8.26
C HIS A 21 17.98 2.05 -8.68
N ALA A 22 16.94 2.50 -7.97
CA ALA A 22 16.22 3.73 -8.25
C ALA A 22 15.58 4.30 -6.99
N VAL A 23 15.41 5.63 -6.98
CA VAL A 23 14.70 6.37 -5.94
C VAL A 23 13.57 7.14 -6.62
N ILE A 24 12.34 6.91 -6.17
CA ILE A 24 11.16 7.57 -6.72
C ILE A 24 10.45 8.31 -5.59
N PRO A 25 10.34 9.65 -5.65
CA PRO A 25 9.52 10.41 -4.71
C PRO A 25 8.07 9.93 -4.78
N MET A 26 7.50 9.59 -3.63
CA MET A 26 6.10 9.19 -3.52
C MET A 26 5.41 9.94 -2.39
N ALA A 27 4.20 10.42 -2.67
CA ALA A 27 3.28 10.95 -1.68
C ALA A 27 1.94 10.24 -1.82
N GLN A 28 1.28 9.92 -0.71
CA GLN A 28 -0.02 9.24 -0.73
C GLN A 28 -0.97 9.81 0.31
N GLY A 29 -2.26 9.77 0.01
CA GLY A 29 -3.34 10.09 0.92
C GLY A 29 -4.44 9.05 0.83
N TYR A 30 -5.06 8.72 1.96
CA TYR A 30 -6.26 7.91 2.01
C TYR A 30 -7.49 8.81 1.90
N ILE A 31 -8.44 8.43 1.06
CA ILE A 31 -9.71 9.15 0.90
C ILE A 31 -10.67 8.79 2.03
N ASN A 32 -10.64 7.52 2.41
CA ASN A 32 -11.49 6.99 3.46
C ASN A 32 -10.86 7.21 4.84
N ASP A 33 -11.71 7.47 5.83
CA ASP A 33 -11.29 7.60 7.22
C ASP A 33 -10.68 6.27 7.72
N MET A 34 -9.48 6.36 8.30
CA MET A 34 -8.79 5.23 8.90
C MET A 34 -9.60 4.63 10.06
N ALA A 35 -10.34 5.45 10.82
CA ALA A 35 -11.21 4.93 11.88
C ALA A 35 -12.39 4.13 11.30
N ALA A 36 -12.90 4.51 10.12
CA ALA A 36 -13.89 3.71 9.38
C ALA A 36 -13.30 2.40 8.83
N MET A 37 -11.98 2.40 8.57
CA MET A 37 -11.18 1.22 8.23
C MET A 37 -10.77 0.37 9.42
N ASP A 38 -10.97 0.81 10.66
CA ASP A 38 -10.78 0.00 11.85
C ASP A 38 -12.12 -0.55 12.35
N SER A 39 -13.19 0.23 12.28
CA SER A 39 -14.52 -0.14 12.77
C SER A 39 -15.29 -1.18 11.93
N GLY A 40 -14.97 -1.30 10.64
CA GLY A 40 -15.68 -2.20 9.72
C GLY A 40 -16.64 -1.48 8.80
N ALA A 41 -16.83 -0.17 9.01
CA ALA A 41 -17.77 0.64 8.25
C ALA A 41 -17.41 0.75 6.75
N GLN A 42 -16.12 0.60 6.41
CA GLN A 42 -15.66 0.53 5.02
C GLN A 42 -15.03 -0.82 4.68
N LYS A 43 -15.37 -1.32 3.48
CA LYS A 43 -14.99 -2.64 2.96
C LYS A 43 -13.70 -2.62 2.13
N ALA A 44 -13.16 -1.44 1.82
CA ALA A 44 -11.94 -1.28 1.03
C ALA A 44 -11.19 -0.03 1.46
N SER A 45 -9.86 -0.07 1.38
CA SER A 45 -9.03 1.12 1.43
C SER A 45 -8.94 1.77 0.06
N VAL A 46 -9.15 3.10 0.03
CA VAL A 46 -9.03 3.89 -1.18
C VAL A 46 -7.94 4.92 -0.97
N ARG A 47 -6.90 4.86 -1.79
CA ARG A 47 -5.77 5.81 -1.72
C ARG A 47 -5.47 6.43 -3.06
N VAL A 48 -5.09 7.69 -3.02
CA VAL A 48 -4.44 8.39 -4.13
C VAL A 48 -2.95 8.43 -3.84
N ARG A 49 -2.13 8.12 -4.85
CA ARG A 49 -0.67 8.19 -4.76
C ARG A 49 -0.10 8.91 -5.96
N ILE A 50 0.79 9.87 -5.71
CA ILE A 50 1.70 10.44 -6.70
C ILE A 50 3.01 9.65 -6.63
N GLN A 51 3.54 9.26 -7.78
CA GLN A 51 4.79 8.53 -7.94
C GLN A 51 5.54 9.13 -9.12
N GLY A 52 6.60 9.90 -8.84
CA GLY A 52 7.22 10.75 -9.87
C GLY A 52 6.18 11.65 -10.51
N ASP A 53 6.07 11.60 -11.85
CA ASP A 53 5.16 12.45 -12.63
C ASP A 53 3.78 11.81 -12.87
N ALA A 54 3.50 10.65 -12.27
CA ALA A 54 2.26 9.91 -12.46
C ALA A 54 1.42 9.86 -11.17
N ALA A 55 0.10 9.85 -11.32
CA ALA A 55 -0.86 9.68 -10.23
C ALA A 55 -1.66 8.39 -10.41
N TYR A 56 -1.97 7.73 -9.29
CA TYR A 56 -2.64 6.45 -9.25
C TYR A 56 -3.75 6.43 -8.20
N LEU A 57 -4.92 5.95 -8.57
CA LEU A 57 -5.99 5.58 -7.65
C LEU A 57 -5.89 4.07 -7.35
N ASN A 58 -5.82 3.70 -6.08
CA ASN A 58 -5.76 2.32 -5.64
C ASN A 58 -6.97 2.01 -4.76
N ILE A 59 -7.63 0.88 -5.03
CA ILE A 59 -8.72 0.35 -4.24
C ILE A 59 -8.29 -1.06 -3.82
N LYS A 60 -8.18 -1.32 -2.51
CA LYS A 60 -7.83 -2.65 -1.99
C LYS A 60 -8.87 -3.12 -0.99
N SER A 61 -9.39 -4.34 -1.16
CA SER A 61 -10.32 -4.95 -0.21
C SER A 61 -9.72 -5.03 1.20
N ARG A 62 -10.61 -4.93 2.19
CA ARG A 62 -10.28 -5.07 3.61
C ARG A 62 -10.58 -6.50 4.08
N GLU A 63 -9.90 -7.47 3.50
CA GLU A 63 -9.86 -8.81 4.09
C GLU A 63 -8.76 -8.85 5.15
N LEU A 64 -9.12 -9.29 6.36
CA LEU A 64 -8.15 -9.53 7.44
C LEU A 64 -7.29 -10.75 7.07
N GLY A 65 -5.96 -10.59 7.05
CA GLY A 65 -5.03 -11.68 6.78
C GLY A 65 -4.04 -11.38 5.65
N HIS A 66 -3.23 -12.39 5.31
CA HIS A 66 -2.16 -12.28 4.29
C HIS A 66 -2.67 -12.50 2.86
N THR A 67 -3.94 -12.90 2.72
CA THR A 67 -4.61 -13.22 1.46
C THR A 67 -5.73 -12.22 1.23
N ARG A 68 -5.92 -11.80 -0.01
CA ARG A 68 -7.04 -10.96 -0.44
C ARG A 68 -7.59 -11.52 -1.75
N GLN A 69 -8.91 -11.53 -1.94
CA GLN A 69 -9.54 -11.74 -3.24
C GLN A 69 -9.55 -10.48 -4.10
#